data_AF-A0A811KAT7-F1
#
_entry.id   AF-A0A811KAT7-F1
#
_cell.length_a   1.000
_cell.length_b   1.000
_cell.length_c   1.000
_cell.angle_alpha   90.00
_cell.angle_beta   90.00
_cell.angle_gamma   90.00
#
_symmetry.space_group_name_H-M   'P 1'
#
loop_
_entity.id
_entity.type
_entity.pdbx_description
1 polymer ?
#
loop_
_entity_poly.entity_id
_entity_poly.type
_entity_poly.pdbx_seq_one_letter_code
_entity_poly.pdbx_strand_id
1 'polypeptide(L)'
;MMADGYERCLLLKSEVFVFRIPPLGANKGHKAADWNLDQPNWVGRLRLLTVDDKLEIRLEDKTTGVLYAKAPIESAPSVDFEPVTDSSRYFVVRLRNDNGQTAFVGIGFGDRSDSFDLNVAVQDHFKGIQRDSELAKEDESRPKLDLGFKEGQTININIGGLKKSEKSTPRSTGVSSGDAPVPFLPPPPSSSSRVRRTQN
;
A
#
# COMPACT_ATOMS: atom_id res chain seq x y z
N MET A 1 29.93 -5.66 7.79
CA MET A 1 28.93 -5.40 6.72
C MET A 1 27.96 -4.40 7.29
N MET A 2 27.92 -3.17 6.78
CA MET A 2 26.76 -2.31 7.02
C MET A 2 25.58 -3.07 6.41
N ALA A 3 24.56 -3.38 7.21
CA ALA A 3 23.32 -3.89 6.66
C ALA A 3 22.73 -2.76 5.81
N ASP A 4 22.79 -2.90 4.49
CA ASP A 4 22.01 -2.05 3.59
C ASP A 4 20.53 -2.30 3.94
N GLY A 5 19.91 -1.32 4.59
CA GLY A 5 18.52 -1.39 5.06
C GLY A 5 17.59 -1.74 3.91
N TYR A 6 16.54 -2.51 4.21
CA TYR A 6 15.64 -3.00 3.17
C TYR A 6 14.77 -1.86 2.65
N GLU A 7 14.98 -1.47 1.39
CA GLU A 7 14.18 -0.42 0.73
C GLU A 7 13.02 -1.03 -0.07
N ARG A 8 11.79 -0.59 0.19
CA ARG A 8 10.60 -0.93 -0.61
C ARG A 8 9.92 0.34 -1.11
N CYS A 9 9.59 0.36 -2.40
CA CYS A 9 8.80 1.45 -2.98
C CYS A 9 7.31 1.13 -2.81
N LEU A 10 6.58 1.98 -2.08
CA LEU A 10 5.13 1.85 -1.88
C LEU A 10 4.33 2.55 -2.98
N LEU A 11 4.79 3.73 -3.42
CA LEU A 11 4.09 4.54 -4.40
C LEU A 11 5.06 5.27 -5.31
N LEU A 12 4.71 5.38 -6.59
CA LEU A 12 5.42 6.17 -7.59
C LEU A 12 4.40 7.05 -8.31
N LYS A 13 4.58 8.37 -8.27
CA LYS A 13 3.77 9.33 -9.02
C LYS A 13 4.67 10.11 -9.97
N SER A 14 4.38 10.01 -11.27
CA SER A 14 5.21 10.54 -12.35
C SER A 14 5.28 12.06 -12.40
N GLU A 15 4.28 12.73 -11.84
CA GLU A 15 4.15 14.18 -11.83
C GLU A 15 3.70 14.68 -10.46
N VAL A 16 4.53 15.50 -9.84
CA VAL A 16 4.26 16.21 -8.59
C VAL A 16 4.78 17.63 -8.71
N PHE A 17 4.05 18.56 -8.10
CA PHE A 17 4.38 19.98 -8.08
C PHE A 17 4.84 20.37 -6.68
N VAL A 18 5.95 21.08 -6.57
CA VAL A 18 6.49 21.59 -5.31
C VAL A 18 6.31 23.11 -5.27
N PHE A 19 5.77 23.60 -4.16
CA PHE A 19 5.49 24.99 -3.90
C PHE A 19 6.20 25.45 -2.64
N ARG A 20 6.68 26.69 -2.66
CA ARG A 20 7.23 27.36 -1.47
C ARG A 20 6.08 27.81 -0.58
N ILE A 21 6.11 27.37 0.67
CA ILE A 21 5.14 27.79 1.67
C ILE A 21 5.65 29.07 2.36
N PRO A 22 4.82 30.12 2.48
CA PRO A 22 5.16 31.27 3.31
C PRO A 22 5.23 30.87 4.80
N PRO A 23 6.17 31.43 5.58
CA PRO A 23 6.26 31.14 7.01
C PRO A 23 4.95 31.52 7.71
N LEU A 24 4.32 30.55 8.36
CA LEU A 24 3.07 30.77 9.09
C LEU A 24 3.33 31.51 10.41
N GLY A 25 2.42 32.43 10.76
CA GLY A 25 2.24 32.88 12.14
C GLY A 25 1.52 31.80 12.96
N ALA A 26 1.77 31.78 14.27
CA ALA A 26 1.16 30.79 15.18
C ALA A 26 -0.37 30.71 15.02
N ASN A 27 -0.91 29.49 14.93
CA ASN A 27 -2.34 29.13 14.83
C ASN A 27 -3.06 29.29 13.49
N LYS A 28 -2.38 29.54 12.36
CA LYS A 28 -3.00 29.36 11.03
C LYS A 28 -2.64 28.00 10.48
N GLY A 29 -3.64 27.18 10.14
CA GLY A 29 -3.42 25.97 9.34
C GLY A 29 -2.99 26.32 7.91
N HIS A 30 -2.38 25.37 7.21
CA HIS A 30 -1.93 25.58 5.84
C HIS A 30 -3.11 25.60 4.87
N LYS A 31 -3.09 26.59 3.96
CA LYS A 31 -4.04 26.74 2.84
C LYS A 31 -3.28 26.83 1.53
N ALA A 32 -3.74 26.09 0.53
CA ALA A 32 -3.13 26.07 -0.79
C ALA A 32 -3.41 27.39 -1.53
N ALA A 33 -4.54 28.04 -1.24
CA ALA A 33 -4.86 29.37 -1.76
C ALA A 33 -3.83 30.45 -1.37
N ASP A 34 -3.07 30.25 -0.28
CA ASP A 34 -2.01 31.18 0.13
C ASP A 34 -0.68 30.92 -0.63
N TRP A 35 -0.63 29.90 -1.48
CA TRP A 35 0.55 29.52 -2.25
C TRP A 35 0.45 30.00 -3.71
N ASN A 36 1.58 30.16 -4.37
CA ASN A 36 1.61 30.49 -5.79
C ASN A 36 1.39 29.22 -6.65
N LEU A 37 0.13 28.79 -6.75
CA LEU A 37 -0.24 27.55 -7.45
C LEU A 37 -0.02 27.59 -8.97
N ASP A 38 0.00 28.78 -9.57
CA ASP A 38 0.21 28.96 -11.02
C ASP A 38 1.67 28.74 -11.44
N GLN A 39 2.62 28.92 -10.50
CA GLN A 39 4.04 28.79 -10.75
C GLN A 39 4.68 27.83 -9.73
N PRO A 40 4.68 26.51 -10.01
CA PRO A 40 5.38 25.56 -9.17
C PRO A 40 6.88 25.87 -9.16
N ASN A 41 7.48 25.84 -7.97
CA ASN A 41 8.92 26.06 -7.81
C ASN A 41 9.74 24.92 -8.42
N TRP A 42 9.18 23.72 -8.42
CA TRP A 42 9.80 22.55 -9.01
C TRP A 42 8.72 21.54 -9.41
N VAL A 43 8.98 20.79 -10.48
CA VAL A 43 8.11 19.73 -10.97
C VAL A 43 8.96 18.50 -11.22
N GLY A 44 8.47 17.34 -10.79
CA GLY A 44 9.18 16.09 -11.01
C GLY A 44 8.37 14.88 -10.61
N ARG A 45 9.05 13.86 -10.15
CA ARG A 45 8.50 12.56 -9.77
C ARG A 45 8.58 12.38 -8.26
N LEU A 46 7.51 11.83 -7.68
CA LEU A 46 7.46 11.47 -6.27
C LEU A 46 7.59 9.95 -6.11
N ARG A 47 8.44 9.54 -5.18
CA ARG A 47 8.52 8.17 -4.68
C ARG A 47 8.23 8.15 -3.19
N LEU A 48 7.35 7.25 -2.77
CA LEU A 48 7.16 6.88 -1.39
C LEU A 48 7.90 5.58 -1.15
N LEU A 49 8.90 5.60 -0.27
CA LEU A 49 9.71 4.44 0.08
C LEU A 49 9.61 4.15 1.57
N THR A 50 9.79 2.88 1.92
CA THR A 50 10.04 2.43 3.28
C THR A 50 11.47 1.94 3.36
N VAL A 51 12.23 2.49 4.27
CA VAL A 51 13.58 2.01 4.60
C VAL A 51 13.48 1.40 5.99
N ASP A 52 13.56 0.07 6.04
CA ASP A 52 13.21 -0.71 7.23
C ASP A 52 11.75 -0.41 7.64
N ASP A 53 11.55 0.22 8.81
CA ASP A 53 10.23 0.63 9.32
C ASP A 53 9.95 2.14 9.16
N LYS A 54 10.84 2.88 8.48
CA LYS A 54 10.72 4.34 8.31
C LYS A 54 10.17 4.68 6.95
N LEU A 55 9.15 5.52 6.93
CA LEU A 55 8.56 6.04 5.69
C LEU A 55 9.33 7.28 5.24
N GLU A 56 9.66 7.37 3.96
CA GLU A 56 10.24 8.57 3.36
C GLU A 56 9.62 8.89 2.00
N ILE A 57 9.47 10.18 1.72
CA ILE A 57 9.15 10.69 0.40
C ILE A 57 10.45 11.19 -0.25
N ARG A 58 10.75 10.69 -1.44
CA ARG A 58 11.84 11.17 -2.30
C ARG A 58 11.25 11.91 -3.50
N LEU A 59 11.66 13.15 -3.67
CA LEU A 59 11.36 13.97 -4.85
C LEU A 59 12.54 13.82 -5.81
N GLU A 60 12.28 13.31 -7.02
CA GLU A 60 13.29 13.04 -8.05
C GLU A 60 12.93 13.76 -9.35
N ASP A 61 13.94 14.19 -10.10
CA ASP A 61 13.70 14.72 -11.44
C ASP A 61 13.13 13.62 -12.37
N LYS A 62 12.10 13.98 -13.15
CA LYS A 62 11.35 13.03 -13.99
C LYS A 62 12.22 12.38 -15.07
N THR A 63 13.22 13.10 -15.57
CA THR A 63 14.05 12.69 -16.72
C THR A 63 15.32 12.02 -16.27
N THR A 64 16.04 12.64 -15.34
CA THR A 64 17.37 12.20 -14.89
C THR A 64 17.31 11.25 -13.70
N GLY A 65 16.20 11.24 -12.96
CA GLY A 65 16.09 10.48 -11.71
C GLY A 65 16.96 11.03 -10.57
N VAL A 66 17.54 12.22 -10.73
CA VAL A 66 18.36 12.85 -9.69
C VAL A 66 17.45 13.28 -8.54
N LEU A 67 17.86 12.92 -7.32
CA LEU A 67 17.18 13.31 -6.10
C LEU A 67 17.24 14.83 -5.92
N TYR A 68 16.06 15.45 -5.80
CA TYR A 68 15.90 16.85 -5.46
C TYR A 68 15.82 17.07 -3.95
N ALA A 69 14.98 16.28 -3.26
CA ALA A 69 14.81 16.39 -1.81
C ALA A 69 14.27 15.10 -1.17
N LYS A 70 14.54 14.94 0.13
CA LYS A 70 14.03 13.87 0.99
C LYS A 70 13.11 14.45 2.06
N ALA A 71 12.01 13.76 2.33
CA ALA A 71 11.09 14.07 3.41
C ALA A 71 10.84 12.79 4.23
N PRO A 72 11.63 12.52 5.28
CA PRO A 72 11.36 11.41 6.18
C PRO A 72 10.10 11.72 7.01
N ILE A 73 9.20 10.74 7.13
CA ILE A 73 7.96 10.81 7.91
C ILE A 73 8.13 9.89 9.11
N GLU A 74 8.33 10.47 10.30
CA GLU A 74 8.63 9.69 11.51
C GLU A 74 7.38 9.04 12.13
N SER A 75 6.20 9.63 11.95
CA SER A 75 4.93 9.07 12.43
C SER A 75 3.74 9.64 11.64
N ALA A 76 2.59 8.98 11.68
CA ALA A 76 1.32 9.59 11.29
C ALA A 76 0.27 9.35 12.39
N PRO A 77 -0.47 10.38 12.84
CA PRO A 77 -0.40 11.78 12.40
C PRO A 77 0.86 12.49 12.92
N SER A 78 1.62 13.16 12.04
CA SER A 78 2.78 14.00 12.37
C SER A 78 2.70 15.33 11.64
N VAL A 79 3.39 16.34 12.18
CA VAL A 79 3.62 17.65 11.57
C VAL A 79 4.41 17.53 10.24
N ASP A 80 4.99 16.36 9.99
CA ASP A 80 5.85 16.10 8.82
C ASP A 80 5.08 15.90 7.52
N PHE A 81 3.80 15.53 7.64
CA PHE A 81 2.89 15.31 6.52
C PHE A 81 1.50 15.77 6.92
N GLU A 82 1.10 16.96 6.46
CA GLU A 82 -0.18 17.57 6.78
C GLU A 82 -1.00 17.81 5.50
N PRO A 83 -2.24 17.30 5.40
CA PRO A 83 -3.15 17.69 4.31
C PRO A 83 -3.60 19.14 4.48
N VAL A 84 -3.67 19.86 3.36
CA VAL A 84 -4.10 21.25 3.36
C VAL A 84 -5.61 21.35 3.58
N THR A 85 -6.06 22.38 4.32
CA THR A 85 -7.46 22.51 4.76
C THR A 85 -8.47 22.84 3.65
N ASP A 86 -8.07 23.57 2.62
CA ASP A 86 -8.94 24.02 1.52
C ASP A 86 -8.90 23.09 0.30
N SER A 87 -7.96 22.14 0.25
CA SER A 87 -7.80 21.25 -0.89
C SER A 87 -7.22 19.89 -0.52
N SER A 88 -7.85 18.84 -1.04
CA SER A 88 -7.37 17.45 -0.92
C SER A 88 -6.29 17.06 -1.93
N ARG A 89 -5.86 18.00 -2.79
CA ARG A 89 -4.79 17.79 -3.79
C ARG A 89 -3.42 18.23 -3.33
N TYR A 90 -3.36 18.98 -2.23
CA TYR A 90 -2.14 19.58 -1.72
C TYR A 90 -1.84 19.09 -0.31
N PHE A 91 -0.56 18.95 0.00
CA PHE A 91 -0.06 18.55 1.30
C PHE A 91 1.14 19.42 1.65
N VAL A 92 1.41 19.56 2.94
CA VAL A 92 2.63 20.14 3.47
C VAL A 92 3.52 19.01 3.91
N VAL A 93 4.77 19.04 3.45
CA VAL A 93 5.78 18.07 3.84
C VAL A 93 7.02 18.76 4.39
N ARG A 94 7.62 18.15 5.41
CA ARG A 94 8.88 18.60 5.99
C ARG A 94 10.05 17.93 5.27
N LEU A 95 10.74 18.69 4.42
CA LEU A 95 12.00 18.26 3.82
C LEU A 95 13.12 18.28 4.85
N ARG A 96 14.07 17.34 4.71
CA ARG A 96 15.30 17.27 5.50
C ARG A 96 16.50 17.14 4.56
N ASN A 97 17.46 18.05 4.72
CA ASN A 97 18.74 17.98 4.01
C ASN A 97 19.72 17.07 4.75
N ASP A 98 20.77 16.63 4.06
CA ASP A 98 21.85 15.81 4.65
C ASP A 98 22.57 16.55 5.80
N ASN A 99 22.55 17.89 5.78
CA ASN A 99 23.09 18.75 6.84
C ASN A 99 22.18 18.86 8.08
N GLY A 100 21.05 18.15 8.12
CA GLY A 100 20.10 18.15 9.23
C GLY A 100 19.15 19.35 9.27
N GLN A 101 19.26 20.29 8.33
CA GLN A 101 18.33 21.42 8.20
C GLN A 101 16.98 20.92 7.67
N THR A 102 15.89 21.46 8.23
CA THR A 102 14.53 21.13 7.83
C THR A 102 13.81 22.32 7.23
N ALA A 103 12.98 22.09 6.21
CA ALA A 103 12.15 23.13 5.60
C ALA A 103 10.76 22.57 5.26
N PHE A 104 9.72 23.38 5.43
CA PHE A 104 8.36 23.03 5.01
C PHE A 104 8.15 23.44 3.56
N VAL A 105 7.67 22.50 2.75
CA VAL A 105 7.28 22.75 1.36
C VAL A 105 5.89 22.20 1.10
N GLY A 106 5.20 22.82 0.14
CA GLY A 106 3.92 22.37 -0.34
C GLY A 106 4.16 21.39 -1.47
N ILE A 107 3.50 20.24 -1.44
CA ILE A 107 3.43 19.34 -2.58
C ILE A 107 1.99 19.30 -3.09
N GLY A 108 1.84 19.19 -4.41
CA GLY A 108 0.55 19.14 -5.08
C GLY A 108 0.55 18.13 -6.21
N PHE A 109 -0.64 17.62 -6.49
CA PHE A 109 -0.88 16.69 -7.59
C PHE A 109 -1.77 17.33 -8.65
N GLY A 110 -1.54 16.96 -9.92
CA GLY A 110 -2.41 17.32 -11.04
C GLY A 110 -3.82 16.75 -10.89
N ASP A 111 -3.93 15.55 -10.33
CA ASP A 111 -5.19 14.85 -10.13
C ASP A 111 -5.46 14.55 -8.65
N ARG A 112 -6.75 14.51 -8.31
CA ARG A 112 -7.22 14.17 -6.96
C ARG A 112 -7.05 12.68 -6.64
N SER A 113 -7.06 11.82 -7.65
CA SER A 113 -6.79 10.39 -7.47
C SER A 113 -5.37 10.15 -6.95
N ASP A 114 -4.39 10.87 -7.51
CA ASP A 114 -2.99 10.69 -7.12
C ASP A 114 -2.72 11.18 -5.70
N SER A 115 -3.35 12.29 -5.30
CA SER A 115 -3.26 12.77 -3.92
C SER A 115 -3.93 11.82 -2.93
N PHE A 116 -5.04 11.20 -3.32
CA PHE A 116 -5.72 10.20 -2.51
C PHE A 116 -4.85 8.95 -2.30
N ASP A 117 -4.24 8.43 -3.37
CA ASP A 117 -3.34 7.27 -3.28
C ASP A 117 -2.17 7.52 -2.34
N LEU A 118 -1.58 8.72 -2.37
CA LEU A 118 -0.50 9.09 -1.44
C LEU A 118 -0.99 9.06 0.01
N ASN A 119 -2.11 9.73 0.29
CA ASN A 119 -2.64 9.81 1.65
C ASN A 119 -2.99 8.42 2.20
N VAL A 120 -3.60 7.56 1.38
CA VAL A 120 -3.91 6.18 1.77
C VAL A 120 -2.64 5.36 1.99
N ALA A 121 -1.65 5.44 1.08
CA ALA A 121 -0.40 4.70 1.21
C ALA A 121 0.37 5.07 2.49
N VAL A 122 0.41 6.37 2.84
CA VAL A 122 1.00 6.85 4.08
C VAL A 122 0.25 6.29 5.29
N GLN A 123 -1.07 6.39 5.33
CA GLN A 123 -1.87 5.89 6.45
C GLN A 123 -1.80 4.36 6.60
N ASP A 124 -1.81 3.63 5.49
CA ASP A 124 -1.74 2.16 5.50
C ASP A 124 -0.42 1.67 6.05
N HIS A 125 0.69 2.32 5.69
CA HIS A 125 2.01 2.01 6.23
C HIS A 125 2.05 2.10 7.77
N PHE A 126 1.58 3.20 8.36
CA PHE A 126 1.58 3.35 9.82
C PHE A 126 0.58 2.44 10.53
N LYS A 127 -0.55 2.12 9.90
CA LYS A 127 -1.49 1.10 10.40
C LYS A 127 -0.89 -0.31 10.34
N GLY A 128 -0.06 -0.59 9.33
CA GLY A 128 0.71 -1.83 9.22
C GLY A 128 1.69 -1.98 10.39
N ILE A 129 2.54 -0.97 10.61
CA ILE A 129 3.51 -0.96 11.71
C ILE A 129 2.83 -1.14 13.08
N GLN A 130 1.68 -0.50 13.31
CA GLN A 130 0.94 -0.68 14.56
C GLN A 130 0.47 -2.13 14.76
N ARG A 131 -0.05 -2.78 13.71
CA ARG A 131 -0.44 -4.19 13.78
C ARG A 131 0.74 -5.12 13.98
N ASP A 132 1.85 -4.87 13.29
CA ASP A 132 3.05 -5.69 13.40
C ASP A 132 3.66 -5.59 14.81
N SER A 133 3.61 -4.39 15.42
CA SER A 133 4.00 -4.18 16.81
C SER A 133 3.07 -4.91 17.80
N GLU A 134 1.76 -4.96 17.52
CA GLU A 134 0.80 -5.68 18.36
C GLU A 134 0.97 -7.20 18.25
N LEU A 135 1.17 -7.74 17.04
CA LEU A 135 1.48 -9.15 16.82
C LEU A 135 2.78 -9.57 17.52
N ALA A 136 3.83 -8.75 17.45
CA ALA A 136 5.09 -9.04 18.12
C ALA A 136 4.94 -9.09 19.66
N LYS A 137 4.12 -8.21 20.23
CA LYS A 137 3.79 -8.25 21.67
C LYS A 137 2.92 -9.45 22.04
N GLU A 138 2.01 -9.87 21.16
CA GLU A 138 1.26 -11.10 21.37
C GLU A 138 2.17 -12.33 21.31
N ASP A 139 3.12 -12.42 20.38
CA ASP A 139 4.05 -13.57 20.32
C ASP A 139 4.95 -13.71 21.56
N GLU A 140 5.28 -12.60 22.23
CA GLU A 140 5.97 -12.64 23.53
C GLU A 140 5.07 -13.06 24.70
N SER A 141 3.75 -12.81 24.60
CA SER A 141 2.79 -13.15 25.66
C SER A 141 2.10 -14.50 25.44
N ARG A 142 2.25 -15.11 24.26
CA ARG A 142 1.84 -16.48 23.99
C ARG A 142 2.80 -17.43 24.71
N PRO A 143 2.33 -18.36 25.57
CA PRO A 143 3.21 -19.36 26.14
C PRO A 143 3.86 -20.15 25.01
N LYS A 144 5.19 -20.30 25.03
CA LYS A 144 5.95 -21.12 24.07
C LYS A 144 5.34 -22.53 24.06
N LEU A 145 4.47 -22.80 23.10
CA LEU A 145 4.00 -24.16 22.84
C LEU A 145 5.19 -24.92 22.26
N ASP A 146 5.75 -25.80 23.07
CA ASP A 146 6.81 -26.71 22.65
C ASP A 146 6.18 -27.77 21.74
N LEU A 147 6.13 -27.48 20.44
CA LEU A 147 5.60 -28.37 19.39
C LEU A 147 6.64 -29.39 18.92
N GLY A 148 7.83 -29.41 19.56
CA GLY A 148 8.81 -30.47 19.36
C GLY A 148 8.29 -31.80 19.88
N PHE A 149 8.50 -32.87 19.12
CA PHE A 149 8.25 -34.23 19.61
C PHE A 149 9.09 -34.45 20.86
N LYS A 150 8.45 -34.86 21.95
CA LYS A 150 9.18 -35.39 23.10
C LYS A 150 9.89 -36.66 22.64
N GLU A 151 11.11 -36.91 23.13
CA GLU A 151 11.88 -38.12 22.79
C GLU A 151 10.98 -39.36 22.92
N GLY A 152 10.72 -40.02 21.78
CA GLY A 152 9.89 -41.23 21.70
C GLY A 152 8.48 -41.06 21.09
N GLN A 153 8.01 -39.84 20.79
CA GLN A 153 6.70 -39.65 20.15
C GLN A 153 6.81 -39.79 18.62
N THR A 154 6.14 -40.80 18.03
CA THR A 154 6.16 -41.10 16.60
C THR A 154 4.86 -40.62 15.93
N ILE A 155 4.94 -39.83 14.86
CA ILE A 155 3.76 -39.45 14.05
C ILE A 155 3.40 -40.61 13.14
N ASN A 156 2.19 -41.16 13.29
CA ASN A 156 1.68 -42.14 12.34
C ASN A 156 0.94 -41.42 11.20
N ILE A 157 1.58 -41.30 10.04
CA ILE A 157 1.00 -40.66 8.84
C ILE A 157 0.41 -41.76 7.95
N ASN A 158 -0.91 -41.86 7.88
CA ASN A 158 -1.59 -42.72 6.91
C ASN A 158 -1.63 -42.04 5.54
N ILE A 159 -0.61 -42.28 4.72
CA ILE A 159 -0.57 -41.81 3.32
C ILE A 159 -1.37 -42.79 2.45
N GLY A 160 -2.69 -42.62 2.42
CA GLY A 160 -3.56 -43.35 1.51
C GLY A 160 -3.45 -42.79 0.09
N GLY A 161 -2.89 -43.55 -0.85
CA GLY A 161 -3.11 -43.26 -2.28
C GLY A 161 -2.01 -43.56 -3.29
N LEU A 162 -0.86 -44.12 -2.91
CA LEU A 162 0.18 -44.45 -3.90
C LEU A 162 -0.07 -45.83 -4.55
N LYS A 163 -1.02 -45.91 -5.49
CA LYS A 163 -1.12 -47.04 -6.43
C LYS A 163 -0.51 -46.65 -7.77
N LYS A 164 0.67 -47.19 -8.04
CA LYS A 164 1.36 -47.15 -9.33
C LYS A 164 1.09 -48.45 -10.09
N SER A 165 0.74 -48.30 -11.37
CA SER A 165 0.83 -49.26 -12.48
C SER A 165 -0.14 -50.44 -12.49
N GLU A 166 -0.96 -50.61 -13.53
CA GLU A 166 -0.55 -51.39 -14.72
C GLU A 166 -1.50 -51.22 -15.91
N LYS A 167 -0.96 -51.59 -17.06
CA LYS A 167 -1.35 -51.40 -18.45
C LYS A 167 -2.53 -52.30 -18.86
N SER A 168 -3.48 -51.78 -19.64
CA SER A 168 -4.15 -52.57 -20.67
C SER A 168 -4.66 -51.67 -21.82
N THR A 169 -4.23 -52.01 -23.02
CA THR A 169 -4.79 -51.60 -24.33
C THR A 169 -4.98 -52.91 -25.12
N PRO A 170 -5.85 -53.03 -26.16
CA PRO A 170 -6.47 -51.96 -26.96
C PRO A 170 -7.95 -52.20 -27.44
N ARG A 171 -8.47 -51.17 -28.13
CA ARG A 171 -9.42 -51.17 -29.27
C ARG A 171 -10.93 -51.45 -29.04
N SER A 172 -11.75 -50.42 -29.30
CA SER A 172 -12.67 -50.41 -30.46
C SER A 172 -13.27 -49.02 -30.70
N THR A 173 -13.27 -48.65 -31.97
CA THR A 173 -13.97 -47.55 -32.64
C THR A 173 -15.47 -47.52 -32.36
N GLY A 174 -16.09 -46.33 -32.31
CA GLY A 174 -17.54 -46.21 -32.51
C GLY A 174 -18.19 -44.98 -31.90
N VAL A 175 -18.61 -44.06 -32.77
CA VAL A 175 -19.36 -42.83 -32.55
C VAL A 175 -20.72 -43.11 -31.88
N SER A 176 -21.22 -42.19 -31.05
CA SER A 176 -22.58 -41.58 -31.11
C SER A 176 -23.19 -41.28 -29.73
N SER A 177 -23.69 -40.04 -29.62
CA SER A 177 -24.90 -39.67 -28.87
C SER A 177 -24.86 -39.59 -27.34
N GLY A 178 -25.07 -38.36 -26.85
CA GLY A 178 -26.01 -38.12 -25.75
C GLY A 178 -25.45 -38.07 -24.34
N ASP A 179 -25.53 -36.86 -23.78
CA ASP A 179 -26.07 -36.60 -22.44
C ASP A 179 -25.18 -36.80 -21.19
N ALA A 180 -25.06 -35.70 -20.44
CA ALA A 180 -24.57 -35.49 -19.05
C ALA A 180 -23.04 -35.51 -18.76
N PRO A 181 -22.54 -34.88 -17.66
CA PRO A 181 -23.01 -33.70 -16.94
C PRO A 181 -21.87 -32.68 -16.66
N VAL A 182 -22.07 -31.41 -17.00
CA VAL A 182 -21.24 -30.30 -16.47
C VAL A 182 -21.63 -30.03 -15.01
N PRO A 183 -20.67 -29.88 -14.06
CA PRO A 183 -21.01 -29.58 -12.67
C PRO A 183 -21.58 -28.16 -12.58
N PHE A 184 -22.89 -28.09 -12.35
CA PHE A 184 -23.66 -26.88 -12.11
C PHE A 184 -23.25 -26.25 -10.76
N LEU A 185 -22.47 -25.18 -10.82
CA LEU A 185 -22.36 -24.23 -9.70
C LEU A 185 -23.68 -23.44 -9.62
N PRO A 186 -24.29 -23.29 -8.43
CA PRO A 186 -25.50 -22.48 -8.30
C PRO A 186 -25.17 -21.00 -8.56
N PRO A 187 -25.98 -20.28 -9.37
CA PRO A 187 -25.78 -18.87 -9.61
C PRO A 187 -26.08 -18.04 -8.35
N PRO A 188 -25.35 -16.93 -8.12
CA PRO A 188 -25.54 -16.06 -6.98
C PRO A 188 -26.92 -15.39 -6.97
N PRO A 189 -27.48 -15.09 -5.79
CA PRO A 189 -28.82 -14.53 -5.65
C PRO A 189 -28.93 -13.15 -6.29
N SER A 190 -29.81 -13.01 -7.29
CA SER A 190 -30.14 -11.74 -7.93
C SER A 190 -30.94 -10.85 -6.97
N SER A 191 -30.44 -9.63 -6.77
CA SER A 191 -31.10 -8.54 -6.05
C SER A 191 -32.45 -8.18 -6.68
N SER A 192 -33.52 -8.28 -5.90
CA SER A 192 -34.86 -7.82 -6.31
C SER A 192 -34.97 -6.31 -6.13
N SER A 193 -34.75 -5.53 -7.19
CA SER A 193 -35.04 -4.10 -7.23
C SER A 193 -36.54 -3.88 -7.46
N ARG A 194 -37.21 -3.42 -6.40
CA ARG A 194 -38.61 -2.98 -6.34
C ARG A 194 -38.91 -1.92 -7.41
N VAL A 195 -39.72 -2.27 -8.42
CA VAL A 195 -40.31 -1.33 -9.37
C VAL A 195 -41.40 -0.51 -8.65
N ARG A 196 -41.18 0.80 -8.48
CA ARG A 196 -42.22 1.79 -8.19
C ARG A 196 -42.73 2.30 -9.54
N ARG A 197 -44.00 2.04 -9.88
CA ARG A 197 -44.67 2.61 -11.05
C ARG A 197 -45.71 3.65 -10.61
N THR A 198 -45.87 4.63 -11.48
CA THR A 198 -46.39 5.99 -11.31
C THR A 198 -47.91 6.09 -11.13
N GLN A 199 -48.34 7.17 -10.47
CA GLN A 199 -49.63 7.82 -10.68
C GLN A 199 -49.74 8.31 -12.13
N ASN A 200 -50.88 8.04 -12.77
CA ASN A 200 -51.71 9.06 -13.42
C ASN A 200 -53.13 8.52 -13.54
#